data_AF-A0A6C0LXL5-F1
#
_entry.id   AF-A0A6C0LXL5-F1
#
_cell.length_a   1.000
_cell.length_b   1.000
_cell.length_c   1.000
_cell.angle_alpha   90.00
_cell.angle_beta   90.00
_cell.angle_gamma   90.00
#
_symmetry.space_group_name_H-M   'P 1'
#
loop_
_entity.id
_entity.type
_entity.pdbx_description
1 polymer ?
#
loop_
_entity_poly.entity_id
_entity_poly.type
_entity_poly.pdbx_seq_one_letter_code
_entity_poly.pdbx_strand_id
1 'polypeptide(L)'
;MSAINYELLSEIIFTNEKVFDFIDINKARILSCICKNASLNKNINLSIDRFKAREYFDKIFDILSYHIMNTKKKAYLIRNGIEETNNEDYSITSQLDNIVDDLKKENINVLDGFRELIVLEFKEFIYNYAYCGGDSYDIEYNLDYCIQYNLVVNYFGYYEYYENHTYDPTHFIITPDTLYDFRKV
;
A
#
# COMPACT_ATOMS: atom_id res chain seq x y z
N MET A 1 -36.32 17.50 33.96
CA MET A 1 -35.73 16.99 32.70
C MET A 1 -34.75 15.89 33.06
N SER A 2 -34.92 14.67 32.55
CA SER A 2 -33.89 13.64 32.71
C SER A 2 -32.67 14.05 31.87
N ALA A 3 -31.47 13.91 32.42
CA ALA A 3 -30.26 14.11 31.65
C ALA A 3 -30.24 13.14 30.46
N ILE A 4 -29.80 13.62 29.30
CA ILE A 4 -29.61 12.77 28.13
C ILE A 4 -28.48 11.78 28.43
N ASN A 5 -28.73 10.49 28.22
CA ASN A 5 -27.72 9.45 28.36
C ASN A 5 -26.87 9.37 27.08
N TYR A 6 -25.82 10.19 27.04
CA TYR A 6 -24.90 10.26 25.89
C TYR A 6 -24.11 8.95 25.67
N GLU A 7 -23.88 8.16 26.72
CA GLU A 7 -23.17 6.89 26.63
C GLU A 7 -23.99 5.86 25.84
N LEU A 8 -25.26 5.68 26.21
CA LEU A 8 -26.19 4.83 25.48
C LEU A 8 -26.40 5.28 24.03
N LEU A 9 -26.47 6.59 23.78
CA LEU A 9 -26.58 7.12 22.42
C LEU A 9 -25.34 6.80 21.59
N SER A 10 -24.14 6.95 22.16
CA SER A 10 -22.90 6.61 21.47
C SER A 10 -22.82 5.12 21.15
N GLU A 11 -23.25 4.26 22.07
CA GLU A 11 -23.31 2.81 21.84
C GLU A 11 -24.24 2.50 20.67
N ILE A 12 -25.48 3.03 20.67
CA ILE A 12 -26.45 2.81 19.59
C ILE A 12 -25.89 3.25 18.22
N ILE A 13 -25.22 4.42 18.17
CA ILE A 13 -24.65 4.95 16.93
C ILE A 13 -23.51 4.06 16.43
N PHE A 14 -22.53 3.77 17.29
CA PHE A 14 -21.31 3.07 16.88
C PHE A 14 -21.45 1.55 16.80
N THR A 15 -22.56 0.97 17.27
CA THR A 15 -22.87 -0.45 17.02
C THR A 15 -23.44 -0.66 15.60
N ASN A 16 -23.92 0.40 14.94
CA ASN A 16 -24.40 0.32 13.56
C ASN A 16 -23.23 0.42 12.56
N GLU A 17 -22.59 -0.71 12.28
CA GLU A 17 -21.43 -0.79 11.39
C GLU A 17 -21.67 -0.18 10.01
N LYS A 18 -22.87 -0.37 9.44
CA LYS A 18 -23.22 0.07 8.06
C LYS A 18 -23.10 1.57 7.84
N VAL A 19 -23.28 2.37 8.89
CA VAL A 19 -23.14 3.83 8.81
C VAL A 19 -21.70 4.24 8.46
N PHE A 20 -20.73 3.37 8.75
CA PHE A 20 -19.31 3.63 8.63
C PHE A 20 -18.62 2.82 7.51
N ASP A 21 -19.37 2.09 6.67
CA ASP A 21 -18.81 1.26 5.58
C ASP A 21 -17.86 2.06 4.65
N PHE A 22 -18.10 3.37 4.51
CA PHE A 22 -17.34 4.29 3.65
C PHE A 22 -16.91 5.53 4.43
N ILE A 23 -16.38 5.34 5.63
CA ILE A 23 -15.82 6.45 6.40
C ILE A 23 -14.41 6.81 5.89
N ASP A 24 -14.19 8.10 5.62
CA ASP A 24 -12.86 8.63 5.31
C ASP A 24 -11.91 8.48 6.51
N ILE A 25 -10.62 8.34 6.21
CA ILE A 25 -9.59 8.12 7.22
C ILE A 25 -9.52 9.24 8.27
N ASN A 26 -9.68 10.50 7.87
CA ASN A 26 -9.57 11.63 8.80
C ASN A 26 -10.70 11.60 9.83
N LYS A 27 -11.93 11.34 9.38
CA LYS A 27 -13.10 11.15 10.23
C LYS A 27 -12.95 9.91 11.09
N ALA A 28 -12.45 8.80 10.55
CA ALA A 28 -12.24 7.57 11.31
C ALA A 28 -11.27 7.80 12.48
N ARG A 29 -10.14 8.47 12.22
CA ARG A 29 -9.16 8.86 13.25
C ARG A 29 -9.76 9.77 14.32
N ILE A 30 -10.47 10.81 13.91
CA ILE A 30 -11.13 11.73 14.85
C ILE A 30 -12.11 10.97 15.74
N LEU A 31 -13.01 10.18 15.14
CA LEU A 31 -14.04 9.44 15.87
C LEU A 31 -13.44 8.42 16.85
N SER A 32 -12.42 7.67 16.42
CA SER A 32 -11.71 6.71 17.27
C SER A 32 -11.02 7.38 18.47
N CYS A 33 -10.56 8.63 18.33
CA CYS A 33 -9.92 9.36 19.42
C CYS A 33 -10.92 9.94 20.43
N ILE A 34 -12.08 10.42 19.96
CA ILE A 34 -13.03 11.15 20.81
C ILE A 34 -14.09 10.25 21.46
N CYS A 35 -14.31 9.04 20.93
CA CYS A 35 -15.34 8.13 21.43
C CYS A 35 -14.84 6.70 21.59
N LYS A 36 -14.93 6.16 22.82
CA LYS A 36 -14.56 4.78 23.15
C LYS A 36 -15.36 3.74 22.36
N ASN A 37 -16.65 4.00 22.09
CA ASN A 37 -17.46 3.06 21.31
C ASN A 37 -17.10 3.10 19.82
N ALA A 38 -16.63 4.24 19.30
CA ALA A 38 -16.14 4.35 17.93
C ALA A 38 -14.84 3.56 17.72
N SER A 39 -13.93 3.52 18.70
CA SER A 39 -12.70 2.72 18.61
C SER A 39 -12.95 1.21 18.66
N LEU A 40 -14.16 0.78 19.03
CA LEU A 40 -14.60 -0.61 18.95
C LEU A 40 -15.34 -0.93 17.64
N ASN A 41 -15.70 0.09 16.84
CA ASN A 41 -16.40 -0.11 15.58
C ASN A 41 -15.47 -0.71 14.52
N LYS A 42 -15.87 -1.85 13.96
CA LYS A 42 -15.10 -2.60 12.97
C LYS A 42 -14.75 -1.78 11.73
N ASN A 43 -15.70 -1.06 11.15
CA ASN A 43 -15.48 -0.34 9.89
C ASN A 43 -14.62 0.91 10.06
N ILE A 44 -14.71 1.58 11.22
CA ILE A 44 -13.79 2.66 11.59
C ILE A 44 -12.36 2.12 11.67
N ASN A 45 -12.15 0.99 12.36
CA ASN A 45 -10.84 0.37 12.48
C ASN A 45 -10.31 -0.13 11.14
N LEU A 46 -11.14 -0.76 10.30
CA LEU A 46 -10.76 -1.20 8.96
C LEU A 46 -10.31 -0.02 8.07
N SER A 47 -10.94 1.15 8.18
CA SER A 47 -10.50 2.35 7.45
C SER A 47 -9.07 2.75 7.85
N ILE A 48 -8.77 2.72 9.15
CA ILE A 48 -7.43 3.00 9.69
C ILE A 48 -6.42 1.95 9.25
N ASP A 49 -6.77 0.66 9.32
CA ASP A 49 -5.91 -0.45 8.93
C ASP A 49 -5.53 -0.39 7.45
N ARG A 50 -6.50 -0.09 6.57
CA ARG A 50 -6.26 0.10 5.13
C ARG A 50 -5.28 1.24 4.84
N PHE A 51 -5.44 2.36 5.54
CA PHE A 51 -4.52 3.48 5.40
C PHE A 51 -3.08 3.09 5.79
N LYS A 52 -2.91 2.40 6.92
CA LYS A 52 -1.60 1.91 7.34
C LYS A 52 -0.98 0.93 6.33
N ALA A 53 -1.78 0.00 5.81
CA ALA A 53 -1.32 -0.92 4.76
C ALA A 53 -0.80 -0.16 3.55
N ARG A 54 -1.48 0.93 3.16
CA ARG A 54 -1.03 1.82 2.09
C ARG A 54 0.27 2.54 2.43
N GLU A 55 0.44 3.04 3.66
CA GLU A 55 1.70 3.66 4.08
C GLU A 55 2.90 2.68 3.97
N TYR A 56 2.72 1.42 4.33
CA TYR A 56 3.77 0.40 4.14
C TYR A 56 4.02 0.10 2.66
N PHE A 57 2.97 0.04 1.85
CA PHE A 57 3.10 -0.14 0.41
C PHE A 57 3.85 1.04 -0.25
N ASP A 58 3.51 2.28 0.08
CA ASP A 58 4.16 3.47 -0.47
C ASP A 58 5.66 3.48 -0.10
N LYS A 59 6.02 3.05 1.11
CA LYS A 59 7.44 2.86 1.50
C LYS A 59 8.16 1.85 0.60
N ILE A 60 7.51 0.74 0.23
CA ILE A 60 8.10 -0.23 -0.70
C ILE A 60 8.29 0.43 -2.07
N PHE A 61 7.26 1.09 -2.59
CA PHE A 61 7.33 1.77 -3.88
C PHE A 61 8.48 2.79 -3.93
N ASP A 62 8.67 3.58 -2.86
CA ASP A 62 9.77 4.53 -2.73
C ASP A 62 11.14 3.83 -2.73
N ILE A 63 11.30 2.74 -1.98
CA ILE A 63 12.54 1.94 -1.96
C ILE A 63 12.88 1.45 -3.37
N LEU A 64 11.90 0.89 -4.08
CA LEU A 64 12.11 0.35 -5.42
C LEU A 64 12.44 1.46 -6.42
N SER A 65 11.66 2.55 -6.41
CA SER A 65 11.85 3.71 -7.29
C SER A 65 13.24 4.32 -7.09
N TYR A 66 13.66 4.49 -5.83
CA TYR A 66 14.95 5.04 -5.49
C TYR A 66 16.10 4.12 -5.93
N HIS A 67 15.95 2.80 -5.75
CA HIS A 67 16.92 1.83 -6.21
C HIS A 67 17.09 1.84 -7.73
N ILE A 68 15.98 1.82 -8.49
CA ILE A 68 16.00 1.87 -9.96
C ILE A 68 16.66 3.15 -10.45
N MET A 69 16.25 4.30 -9.91
CA MET A 69 16.80 5.61 -10.27
C MET A 69 18.31 5.66 -10.04
N ASN A 70 18.79 5.21 -8.88
CA ASN A 70 20.21 5.23 -8.56
C ASN A 70 21.02 4.24 -9.41
N THR A 71 20.46 3.08 -9.73
CA THR A 71 21.11 2.11 -10.62
C THR A 71 21.31 2.71 -12.02
N LYS A 72 20.28 3.39 -12.56
CA LYS A 72 20.37 4.09 -13.85
C LYS A 72 21.36 5.25 -13.81
N LYS A 73 21.36 6.03 -12.72
CA LYS A 73 22.33 7.11 -12.52
C LYS A 73 23.77 6.58 -12.49
N LYS A 74 24.05 5.50 -11.77
CA LYS A 74 25.38 4.87 -11.71
C LYS A 74 25.83 4.40 -13.09
N ALA A 75 24.96 3.72 -13.83
CA ALA A 75 25.26 3.28 -15.19
C ALA A 75 25.59 4.47 -16.12
N TYR A 76 24.85 5.59 -15.99
CA TYR A 76 25.12 6.82 -16.73
C TYR A 76 26.48 7.44 -16.36
N LEU A 77 26.81 7.55 -15.08
CA LEU A 77 28.08 8.14 -14.63
C LEU A 77 29.28 7.32 -15.16
N ILE A 78 29.20 5.99 -15.04
CA ILE A 78 30.22 5.06 -15.55
C ILE A 78 30.40 5.23 -17.06
N ARG A 79 29.30 5.26 -17.82
CA ARG A 79 29.34 5.45 -19.27
C ARG A 79 30.02 6.75 -19.70
N ASN A 80 29.94 7.80 -18.87
CA ASN A 80 30.50 9.12 -19.15
C ASN A 80 31.86 9.36 -18.46
N GLY A 81 32.41 8.36 -17.75
CA GLY A 81 33.68 8.50 -17.04
C GLY A 81 33.65 9.52 -15.89
N ILE A 82 32.47 9.77 -15.31
CA ILE A 82 32.30 10.70 -14.19
C ILE A 82 32.49 9.93 -12.88
N GLU A 83 33.39 10.39 -12.01
CA GLU A 83 33.60 9.78 -10.70
C GLU A 83 32.38 10.00 -9.78
N GLU A 84 31.89 8.92 -9.18
CA GLU A 84 30.82 8.97 -8.19
C GLU A 84 31.40 9.32 -6.83
N THR A 85 31.01 10.46 -6.26
CA THR A 85 31.51 10.96 -4.98
C THR A 85 30.72 10.45 -3.77
N ASN A 86 29.54 9.86 -3.98
CA ASN A 86 28.67 9.36 -2.91
C ASN A 86 28.52 7.84 -3.01
N ASN A 87 29.01 7.13 -1.98
CA ASN A 87 28.97 5.67 -1.91
C ASN A 87 27.89 5.18 -0.94
N GLU A 88 26.66 5.68 -1.10
CA GLU A 88 25.53 5.26 -0.29
C GLU A 88 25.10 3.84 -0.68
N ASP A 89 24.80 3.01 0.34
CA ASP A 89 24.25 1.67 0.16
C ASP A 89 22.76 1.78 -0.17
N TYR A 90 22.41 1.38 -1.39
CA TYR A 90 21.04 1.37 -1.91
C TYR A 90 20.46 -0.05 -1.97
N SER A 91 20.99 -0.97 -1.17
CA SER A 91 20.47 -2.32 -1.05
C SER A 91 18.98 -2.29 -0.68
N ILE A 92 18.16 -2.95 -1.51
CA ILE A 92 16.73 -3.10 -1.23
C ILE A 92 16.54 -3.93 0.03
N THR A 93 17.28 -5.03 0.20
CA THR A 93 17.06 -5.98 1.31
C THR A 93 17.26 -5.34 2.68
N SER A 94 18.28 -4.50 2.84
CA SER A 94 18.54 -3.79 4.11
C SER A 94 17.41 -2.81 4.47
N GLN A 95 16.77 -2.22 3.46
CA GLN A 95 15.62 -1.31 3.66
C GLN A 95 14.34 -2.10 3.95
N LEU A 96 14.19 -3.29 3.36
CA LEU A 96 13.06 -4.19 3.64
C LEU A 96 13.09 -4.71 5.09
N ASP A 97 14.26 -4.98 5.66
CA ASP A 97 14.39 -5.44 7.06
C ASP A 97 13.73 -4.45 8.04
N ASN A 98 13.89 -3.14 7.81
CA ASN A 98 13.25 -2.11 8.63
C ASN A 98 11.71 -2.16 8.54
N ILE A 99 11.17 -2.43 7.35
CA ILE A 99 9.73 -2.58 7.15
C ILE A 99 9.21 -3.83 7.86
N VAL A 100 9.95 -4.93 7.81
CA VAL A 100 9.60 -6.19 8.51
C VAL A 100 9.45 -5.95 10.01
N ASP A 101 10.38 -5.22 10.63
CA ASP A 101 10.33 -4.97 12.07
C ASP A 101 9.15 -4.11 12.50
N ASP A 102 8.68 -3.21 11.63
CA ASP A 102 7.47 -2.43 11.87
C ASP A 102 6.20 -3.27 11.64
N LEU A 103 6.15 -4.07 10.58
CA LEU A 103 5.02 -4.96 10.28
C LEU A 103 4.77 -5.98 11.40
N LYS A 104 5.80 -6.44 12.12
CA LYS A 104 5.64 -7.33 13.29
C LYS A 104 4.75 -6.76 14.40
N LYS A 105 4.54 -5.44 14.43
CA LYS A 105 3.74 -4.73 15.44
C LYS A 105 2.30 -4.49 14.98
N GLU A 106 1.98 -4.80 13.73
CA GLU A 106 0.69 -4.50 13.13
C GLU A 106 -0.30 -5.68 13.26
N ASN A 107 -1.58 -5.38 13.02
CA ASN A 107 -2.64 -6.38 13.06
C ASN A 107 -2.83 -7.08 11.70
N ILE A 108 -3.58 -8.18 11.70
CA ILE A 108 -3.77 -9.02 10.51
C ILE A 108 -4.39 -8.28 9.32
N ASN A 109 -5.29 -7.31 9.54
CA ASN A 109 -5.92 -6.56 8.44
C ASN A 109 -4.88 -5.70 7.71
N VAL A 110 -3.96 -5.08 8.45
CA VAL A 110 -2.85 -4.30 7.88
C VAL A 110 -1.93 -5.22 7.07
N LEU A 111 -1.58 -6.38 7.62
CA LEU A 111 -0.71 -7.35 6.96
C LEU A 111 -1.34 -7.92 5.67
N ASP A 112 -2.62 -8.29 5.72
CA ASP A 112 -3.35 -8.81 4.57
C ASP A 112 -3.50 -7.75 3.48
N GLY A 113 -3.87 -6.52 3.86
CA GLY A 113 -3.98 -5.40 2.93
C GLY A 113 -2.63 -5.04 2.30
N PHE A 114 -1.55 -5.05 3.07
CA PHE A 114 -0.20 -4.81 2.57
C PHE A 114 0.23 -5.88 1.57
N ARG A 115 0.02 -7.17 1.88
CA ARG A 115 0.28 -8.28 0.95
C ARG A 115 -0.51 -8.13 -0.35
N GLU A 116 -1.79 -7.81 -0.25
CA GLU A 116 -2.67 -7.63 -1.41
C GLU A 116 -2.17 -6.51 -2.33
N LEU A 117 -1.85 -5.33 -1.78
CA LEU A 117 -1.32 -4.20 -2.57
C LEU A 117 -0.03 -4.57 -3.32
N ILE A 118 0.92 -5.22 -2.65
CA ILE A 118 2.18 -5.66 -3.28
C ILE A 118 1.94 -6.61 -4.45
N VAL A 119 1.05 -7.58 -4.27
CA VAL A 119 0.78 -8.62 -5.27
C VAL A 119 -0.01 -8.06 -6.45
N LEU A 120 -0.96 -7.15 -6.21
CA LEU A 120 -1.70 -6.49 -7.27
C LEU A 120 -0.80 -5.61 -8.13
N GLU A 121 0.03 -4.78 -7.51
CA GLU A 121 0.99 -3.92 -8.20
C GLU A 121 1.97 -4.76 -9.05
N PHE A 122 2.48 -5.86 -8.48
CA PHE A 122 3.37 -6.74 -9.23
C PHE A 122 2.68 -7.35 -10.47
N LYS A 123 1.45 -7.83 -10.32
CA LYS A 123 0.66 -8.35 -11.44
C LYS A 123 0.38 -7.29 -12.50
N GLU A 124 0.15 -6.05 -12.10
CA GLU A 124 -0.03 -4.94 -13.03
C GLU A 124 1.24 -4.67 -13.84
N PHE A 125 2.41 -4.60 -13.20
CA PHE A 125 3.68 -4.44 -13.94
C PHE A 125 3.93 -5.57 -14.92
N ILE A 126 3.63 -6.82 -14.55
CA ILE A 126 3.71 -7.98 -15.46
C ILE A 126 2.74 -7.82 -16.63
N TYR A 127 1.49 -7.44 -16.34
CA TYR A 127 0.48 -7.19 -17.36
C TYR A 127 0.96 -6.11 -18.33
N ASN A 128 1.33 -4.94 -17.82
CA ASN A 128 1.80 -3.82 -18.63
C ASN A 128 3.00 -4.22 -19.47
N TYR A 129 4.00 -4.89 -18.89
CA TYR A 129 5.15 -5.42 -19.63
C TYR A 129 4.73 -6.33 -20.80
N ALA A 130 3.78 -7.25 -20.58
CA ALA A 130 3.31 -8.18 -21.60
C ALA A 130 2.51 -7.52 -22.73
N TYR A 131 1.88 -6.37 -22.46
CA TYR A 131 0.98 -5.68 -23.41
C TYR A 131 1.49 -4.32 -23.89
N CYS A 132 2.68 -3.88 -23.48
CA CYS A 132 3.32 -2.66 -24.00
C CYS A 132 3.43 -2.74 -25.54
N GLY A 133 2.87 -1.74 -26.23
CA GLY A 133 2.75 -1.68 -27.70
C GLY A 133 4.06 -1.46 -28.48
N GLY A 134 5.20 -1.89 -27.94
CA GLY A 134 6.51 -1.78 -28.57
C GLY A 134 7.31 -0.51 -28.25
N ASP A 135 6.81 0.38 -27.38
CA ASP A 135 7.63 1.49 -26.86
C ASP A 135 8.73 0.95 -25.94
N SER A 136 9.99 1.11 -26.35
CA SER A 136 11.14 0.62 -25.60
C SER A 136 11.25 1.22 -24.20
N TYR A 137 10.78 2.46 -24.00
CA TYR A 137 10.82 3.11 -22.70
C TYR A 137 9.84 2.44 -21.73
N ASP A 138 8.60 2.19 -22.17
CA ASP A 138 7.58 1.54 -21.35
C ASP A 138 7.96 0.09 -21.04
N ILE A 139 8.58 -0.61 -21.99
CA ILE A 139 9.08 -1.98 -21.77
C ILE A 139 10.16 -1.99 -20.69
N GLU A 140 11.16 -1.12 -20.78
CA GLU A 140 12.26 -1.06 -19.81
C GLU A 140 11.74 -0.65 -18.43
N TYR A 141 10.85 0.36 -18.37
CA TYR A 141 10.22 0.80 -17.14
C TYR A 141 9.47 -0.34 -16.45
N ASN A 142 8.56 -1.03 -17.14
CA ASN A 142 7.78 -2.11 -16.53
C ASN A 142 8.67 -3.31 -16.15
N LEU A 143 9.70 -3.61 -16.94
CA LEU A 143 10.64 -4.69 -16.65
C LEU A 143 11.44 -4.42 -15.36
N ASP A 144 11.92 -3.19 -15.17
CA ASP A 144 12.65 -2.80 -13.95
C ASP A 144 11.80 -3.09 -12.70
N TYR A 145 10.55 -2.62 -12.69
CA TYR A 145 9.63 -2.87 -11.58
C TYR A 145 9.27 -4.34 -11.43
N CYS A 146 9.07 -5.10 -12.52
CA CYS A 146 8.86 -6.55 -12.45
C CYS A 146 9.99 -7.26 -11.70
N ILE A 147 11.24 -6.91 -12.01
CA ILE A 147 12.41 -7.52 -11.35
C ILE A 147 12.41 -7.20 -9.86
N GLN A 148 12.18 -5.92 -9.50
CA GLN A 148 12.23 -5.50 -8.11
C GLN A 148 11.06 -6.02 -7.28
N TYR A 149 9.84 -6.03 -7.82
CA TYR A 149 8.67 -6.60 -7.14
C TYR A 149 8.79 -8.11 -6.98
N ASN A 150 9.39 -8.83 -7.94
CA ASN A 150 9.68 -10.25 -7.76
C ASN A 150 10.58 -10.48 -6.54
N LEU A 151 11.60 -9.65 -6.32
CA LEU A 151 12.43 -9.72 -5.11
C LEU A 151 11.60 -9.50 -3.86
N VAL A 152 10.75 -8.47 -3.84
CA VAL A 152 9.89 -8.15 -2.69
C VAL A 152 8.92 -9.30 -2.37
N VAL A 153 8.24 -9.84 -3.38
CA VAL A 153 7.29 -10.97 -3.22
C VAL A 153 7.99 -12.20 -2.66
N ASN A 154 9.19 -12.51 -3.13
CA ASN A 154 9.98 -13.62 -2.59
C ASN A 154 10.47 -13.34 -1.16
N TYR A 155 10.96 -12.13 -0.91
CA TYR A 155 11.49 -11.71 0.39
C TYR A 155 10.42 -11.81 1.50
N PHE A 156 9.19 -11.37 1.23
CA PHE A 156 8.08 -11.48 2.18
C PHE A 156 7.38 -12.84 2.18
N GLY A 157 7.76 -13.76 1.29
CA GLY A 157 7.11 -15.07 1.16
C GLY A 157 5.69 -15.02 0.58
N TYR A 158 5.38 -14.02 -0.23
CA TYR A 158 4.05 -13.82 -0.84
C TYR A 158 3.84 -14.58 -2.15
N TYR A 159 4.81 -15.40 -2.57
CA TYR A 159 4.78 -16.09 -3.86
C TYR A 159 3.55 -16.99 -4.04
N GLU A 160 3.20 -17.79 -3.02
CA GLU A 160 2.01 -18.66 -3.08
C GLU A 160 0.71 -17.84 -3.21
N TYR A 161 0.63 -16.71 -2.51
CA TYR A 161 -0.51 -15.80 -2.64
C TYR A 161 -0.55 -15.21 -4.06
N TYR A 162 0.57 -14.75 -4.58
CA TYR A 162 0.68 -14.24 -5.96
C TYR A 162 0.23 -15.26 -7.01
N GLU A 163 0.69 -16.51 -6.95
CA GLU A 163 0.34 -17.55 -7.93
C GLU A 163 -1.16 -17.84 -7.97
N ASN A 164 -1.81 -17.86 -6.80
CA ASN A 164 -3.23 -18.20 -6.68
C ASN A 164 -4.18 -16.99 -6.84
N HIS A 165 -3.67 -15.77 -6.69
CA HIS A 165 -4.50 -14.57 -6.73
C HIS A 165 -4.85 -14.20 -8.18
N THR A 166 -6.12 -13.95 -8.47
CA THR A 166 -6.54 -13.56 -9.82
C THR A 166 -6.33 -12.06 -9.99
N TYR A 167 -5.60 -11.65 -11.04
CA TYR A 167 -5.49 -10.24 -11.38
C TYR A 167 -6.87 -9.72 -11.81
N ASP A 168 -7.39 -8.72 -11.11
CA ASP A 168 -8.58 -7.98 -11.50
C ASP A 168 -8.19 -6.52 -11.81
N PRO A 169 -8.15 -6.10 -13.08
CA PRO A 169 -7.79 -4.73 -13.45
C PRO A 169 -8.82 -3.70 -12.96
N THR A 170 -10.03 -4.12 -12.57
CA THR A 170 -11.02 -3.21 -11.95
C THR A 170 -10.71 -2.89 -10.49
N HIS A 171 -9.85 -3.69 -9.85
CA HIS A 171 -9.40 -3.49 -8.48
C HIS A 171 -8.56 -2.20 -8.36
N PHE A 172 -7.87 -1.78 -9.42
CA PHE A 172 -7.05 -0.56 -9.45
C PHE A 172 -7.86 0.74 -9.52
N ILE A 173 -9.16 0.65 -9.87
CA ILE A 173 -10.07 1.82 -9.80
C ILE A 173 -10.51 2.07 -8.34
N ILE A 174 -10.22 1.16 -7.42
CA ILE A 174 -10.75 1.16 -6.06
C ILE A 174 -9.59 1.05 -5.06
N THR A 175 -8.71 2.05 -5.04
CA THR A 175 -8.13 2.42 -3.75
C THR A 175 -9.27 2.95 -2.85
N PRO A 176 -9.21 2.74 -1.53
CA PRO A 176 -10.21 3.30 -0.62
C PRO A 176 -10.42 4.82 -0.77
N ASP A 177 -9.38 5.53 -1.23
CA ASP A 177 -9.40 6.96 -1.49
C ASP A 177 -9.94 7.32 -2.90
N THR A 178 -9.78 6.46 -3.92
CA THR A 178 -10.34 6.67 -5.28
C THR A 178 -11.81 6.27 -5.42
N LEU A 179 -12.39 5.61 -4.41
CA LEU A 179 -13.85 5.39 -4.32
C LEU A 179 -14.67 6.68 -4.34
N TYR A 180 -14.05 7.82 -4.01
CA TYR A 180 -14.72 9.12 -3.96
C TYR A 180 -14.64 9.94 -5.25
N ASP A 181 -13.79 9.58 -6.22
CA ASP A 181 -13.71 10.31 -7.49
C ASP A 181 -14.74 9.87 -8.53
N PHE A 182 -15.37 8.70 -8.35
CA PHE A 182 -16.43 8.20 -9.25
C PHE A 182 -17.84 8.17 -8.63
N ARG A 183 -18.00 8.65 -7.37
CA ARG A 183 -19.32 8.97 -6.80
C ARG A 183 -19.60 10.47 -6.88
N LYS A 184 -19.54 11.01 -8.09
CA LYS A 184 -20.39 12.15 -8.46
C LYS A 184 -21.38 11.65 -9.51
N VAL A 185 -22.65 11.74 -9.10
CA VAL A 185 -23.88 11.63 -9.88
C VAL A 185 -23.74 12.26 -11.25
#